data_AF-E8MB50-F1
#
_entry.id   AF-E8MB50-F1
#
_cell.length_a   1.000
_cell.length_b   1.000
_cell.length_c   1.000
_cell.angle_alpha   90.00
_cell.angle_beta   90.00
_cell.angle_gamma   90.00
#
_symmetry.space_group_name_H-M   'P 1'
#
loop_
_entity.id
_entity.type
_entity.pdbx_description
1 polymer ?
#
loop_
_entity_poly.entity_id
_entity_poly.type
_entity_poly.pdbx_seq_one_letter_code
_entity_poly.pdbx_strand_id
1 'polypeptide(L)'
;MEVNYKNYDAKSLLEALSGIDAKAYPENYSSLTSEIALRKNEIQEYYDQLANARNLRWSKLLTFIGINQLLVAAIALVMLVLSVSGLTGFQIVSSCFVILLNVLSGLVLYKRTTRYYLLSYLNVGLQIFAFGFGGLYFNYYGVGGIFLTLDWVSDTYRWFSASFNVGGSLLEYSNKYNLGFIQVDLLALFYIWVIRKSLSQTSS
;
A
#
# COMPACT_ATOMS: atom_id res chain seq x y z
N MET A 1 -8.97 18.52 -44.50
CA MET A 1 -8.25 17.25 -44.73
C MET A 1 -9.01 16.19 -43.96
N GLU A 2 -9.53 15.19 -44.67
CA GLU A 2 -10.37 14.14 -44.08
C GLU A 2 -9.46 13.04 -43.52
N VAL A 3 -9.69 12.63 -42.27
CA VAL A 3 -8.85 11.63 -41.60
C VAL A 3 -9.46 10.24 -41.78
N ASN A 4 -8.66 9.28 -42.22
CA ASN A 4 -9.09 7.89 -42.38
C ASN A 4 -8.83 7.08 -41.11
N TYR A 5 -9.90 6.77 -40.38
CA TYR A 5 -9.86 6.03 -39.10
C TYR A 5 -9.85 4.50 -39.25
N LYS A 6 -10.00 3.94 -40.46
CA LYS A 6 -10.12 2.49 -40.67
C LYS A 6 -8.88 1.69 -40.27
N ASN A 7 -7.71 2.33 -40.27
CA ASN A 7 -6.45 1.67 -39.92
C ASN A 7 -6.06 1.88 -38.45
N TYR A 8 -6.91 2.56 -37.67
CA TYR A 8 -6.61 2.85 -36.28
C TYR A 8 -6.96 1.63 -35.44
N ASP A 9 -6.14 1.35 -34.43
CA ASP A 9 -6.48 0.38 -33.38
C ASP A 9 -7.45 1.02 -32.37
N ALA A 10 -8.08 0.18 -31.56
CA ALA A 10 -9.01 0.62 -30.51
C ALA A 10 -8.45 1.76 -29.62
N LYS A 11 -7.15 1.69 -29.28
CA LYS A 11 -6.48 2.71 -28.49
C LYS A 11 -6.44 4.05 -29.23
N SER A 12 -5.96 4.06 -30.47
CA SER A 12 -5.81 5.25 -31.29
C SER A 12 -7.15 5.89 -31.62
N LEU A 13 -8.21 5.10 -31.81
CA LEU A 13 -9.57 5.59 -32.01
C LEU A 13 -10.07 6.36 -30.77
N LEU A 14 -9.84 5.82 -29.57
CA LEU A 14 -10.24 6.46 -28.31
C LEU A 14 -9.39 7.70 -27.99
N GLU A 15 -8.09 7.65 -28.26
CA GLU A 15 -7.19 8.82 -28.14
C GLU A 15 -7.63 9.93 -29.09
N ALA A 16 -7.90 9.60 -30.36
CA ALA A 16 -8.44 10.55 -31.34
C ALA A 16 -9.77 11.15 -30.88
N LEU A 17 -10.66 10.35 -30.25
CA LEU A 17 -11.96 10.82 -29.78
C LEU A 17 -11.81 11.83 -28.64
N SER A 18 -10.84 11.62 -27.76
CA SER A 18 -10.55 12.55 -26.66
C SER A 18 -9.87 13.86 -27.09
N GLY A 19 -9.18 13.86 -28.24
CA GLY A 19 -8.40 15.00 -28.72
C GLY A 19 -9.07 15.85 -29.80
N ILE A 20 -10.10 15.33 -30.47
CA ILE A 20 -10.75 16.02 -31.58
C ILE A 20 -11.76 17.08 -31.09
N ASP A 21 -11.70 18.28 -31.66
CA ASP A 21 -12.71 19.31 -31.44
C ASP A 21 -13.90 19.09 -32.38
N ALA A 22 -15.03 18.65 -31.81
CA ALA A 22 -16.26 18.38 -32.54
C ALA A 22 -16.87 19.62 -33.23
N LYS A 23 -16.57 20.84 -32.75
CA LYS A 23 -17.05 22.09 -33.35
C LYS A 23 -16.15 22.56 -34.48
N ALA A 24 -14.85 22.40 -34.32
CA ALA A 24 -13.88 22.80 -35.35
C ALA A 24 -13.82 21.79 -36.52
N TYR A 25 -14.05 20.50 -36.26
CA TYR A 25 -13.94 19.43 -37.26
C TYR A 25 -15.12 18.44 -37.21
N PRO A 26 -16.35 18.88 -37.54
CA PRO A 26 -17.56 18.07 -37.41
C PRO A 26 -17.58 16.82 -38.32
N GLU A 27 -17.03 16.90 -39.53
CA GLU A 27 -16.96 15.77 -40.47
C GLU A 27 -16.04 14.65 -39.96
N ASN A 28 -14.84 15.01 -39.51
CA ASN A 28 -13.89 14.06 -38.92
C ASN A 28 -14.43 13.46 -37.62
N TYR A 29 -15.14 14.25 -36.80
CA TYR A 29 -15.81 13.75 -35.59
C TYR A 29 -16.92 12.73 -35.92
N SER A 30 -17.74 13.01 -36.93
CA SER A 30 -18.77 12.08 -37.40
C SER A 30 -18.18 10.78 -37.96
N SER A 31 -17.08 10.88 -38.71
CA SER A 31 -16.37 9.71 -39.26
C SER A 31 -15.72 8.85 -38.16
N LEU A 32 -15.13 9.49 -37.15
CA LEU A 32 -14.54 8.79 -36.01
C LEU A 32 -15.60 8.06 -35.16
N THR A 33 -16.70 8.74 -34.85
CA THR A 33 -17.77 8.16 -34.02
C THR A 33 -18.50 7.02 -34.72
N SER A 34 -18.66 7.08 -36.05
CA SER A 34 -19.23 5.98 -36.84
C SER A 34 -18.31 4.76 -36.87
N GLU A 35 -17.00 4.95 -37.02
CA GLU A 35 -16.01 3.86 -36.99
C GLU A 35 -15.95 3.20 -35.61
N ILE A 36 -16.00 3.99 -34.52
CA ILE A 36 -16.09 3.48 -33.15
C ILE A 36 -17.39 2.68 -32.94
N ALA A 37 -18.52 3.16 -33.46
CA ALA A 37 -19.79 2.46 -33.36
C ALA A 37 -19.79 1.13 -34.14
N LEU A 38 -19.16 1.10 -35.31
CA LEU A 38 -18.96 -0.11 -36.11
C LEU A 38 -18.12 -1.17 -35.38
N ARG A 39 -17.09 -0.74 -34.64
CA ARG A 39 -16.14 -1.61 -33.93
C ARG A 39 -16.43 -1.74 -32.43
N LYS A 40 -17.69 -1.58 -32.02
CA LYS A 40 -18.09 -1.59 -30.61
C LYS A 40 -17.53 -2.78 -29.81
N ASN A 41 -17.48 -3.97 -30.40
CA ASN A 41 -16.96 -5.17 -29.74
C ASN A 41 -15.45 -5.08 -29.48
N GLU A 42 -14.66 -4.59 -30.44
CA GLU A 42 -13.21 -4.40 -30.28
C GLU A 42 -12.91 -3.34 -29.21
N ILE A 43 -13.68 -2.24 -29.23
CA ILE A 43 -13.58 -1.18 -28.22
C ILE A 43 -13.94 -1.72 -26.83
N GLN A 44 -14.99 -2.54 -26.72
CA GLN A 44 -15.37 -3.18 -25.46
C GLN A 44 -14.27 -4.12 -24.97
N GLU A 45 -13.71 -4.96 -25.84
CA GLU A 45 -12.62 -5.87 -25.49
C GLU A 45 -11.39 -5.09 -25.00
N TYR A 46 -11.05 -3.96 -25.63
CA TYR A 46 -9.98 -3.08 -25.18
C TYR A 46 -10.25 -2.53 -23.77
N TYR A 47 -11.49 -2.10 -23.47
CA TYR A 47 -11.86 -1.68 -22.11
C TYR A 47 -11.76 -2.81 -21.09
N ASP A 48 -12.20 -4.02 -21.45
CA ASP A 48 -12.12 -5.20 -20.59
C ASP A 48 -10.66 -5.57 -20.31
N GLN A 49 -9.78 -5.50 -21.32
CA GLN A 49 -8.34 -5.70 -21.17
C GLN A 49 -7.71 -4.65 -20.24
N LEU A 50 -8.08 -3.37 -20.38
CA LEU A 50 -7.61 -2.31 -19.49
C LEU A 50 -8.08 -2.51 -18.04
N ALA A 51 -9.34 -2.92 -17.84
CA ALA A 51 -9.89 -3.24 -16.53
C ALA A 51 -9.15 -4.43 -15.90
N ASN A 52 -8.94 -5.50 -16.66
CA ASN A 52 -8.21 -6.69 -16.23
C ASN A 52 -6.75 -6.38 -15.88
N ALA A 53 -6.05 -5.57 -16.68
CA ALA A 53 -4.68 -5.14 -16.40
C ALA A 53 -4.60 -4.32 -15.11
N ARG A 54 -5.57 -3.43 -14.89
CA ARG A 54 -5.68 -2.65 -13.65
C ARG A 54 -5.93 -3.54 -12.44
N ASN A 55 -6.88 -4.47 -12.54
CA ASN A 55 -7.20 -5.42 -11.48
C ASN A 55 -5.99 -6.30 -11.13
N LEU A 56 -5.27 -6.79 -12.14
CA LEU A 56 -4.05 -7.57 -11.96
C LEU A 56 -2.96 -6.77 -11.25
N ARG A 57 -2.79 -5.49 -11.58
CA ARG A 57 -1.81 -4.59 -10.91
C ARG A 57 -2.12 -4.46 -9.42
N TRP A 58 -3.37 -4.17 -9.05
CA TRP A 58 -3.77 -4.07 -7.64
C TRP A 58 -3.63 -5.39 -6.91
N SER A 59 -4.02 -6.49 -7.56
CA SER A 59 -3.83 -7.86 -7.09
C SER A 59 -2.36 -8.15 -6.74
N LYS A 60 -1.43 -7.81 -7.64
CA LYS A 60 0.01 -8.00 -7.41
C LYS A 60 0.51 -7.19 -6.21
N LEU A 61 0.05 -5.94 -6.08
CA LEU A 61 0.41 -5.07 -4.96
C LEU A 61 -0.11 -5.63 -3.62
N LEU A 62 -1.36 -6.10 -3.56
CA LEU A 62 -1.88 -6.73 -2.34
C LEU A 62 -1.11 -8.00 -1.96
N THR A 63 -0.79 -8.85 -2.94
CA THR A 63 0.04 -10.04 -2.71
C THR A 63 1.42 -9.65 -2.19
N PHE A 64 2.05 -8.61 -2.74
CA PHE A 64 3.33 -8.10 -2.26
C PHE A 64 3.26 -7.64 -0.81
N ILE A 65 2.26 -6.84 -0.44
CA ILE A 65 2.05 -6.39 0.95
C ILE A 65 1.83 -7.60 1.88
N GLY A 66 1.00 -8.56 1.45
CA GLY A 66 0.73 -9.77 2.23
C GLY A 66 1.98 -10.61 2.48
N ILE A 67 2.82 -10.81 1.44
CA ILE A 67 4.10 -11.53 1.57
C ILE A 67 5.05 -10.81 2.52
N ASN A 68 5.16 -9.49 2.43
CA ASN A 68 6.06 -8.75 3.32
C ASN A 68 5.62 -8.86 4.79
N GLN A 69 4.32 -8.84 5.08
CA GLN A 69 3.82 -9.09 6.44
C GLN A 69 4.14 -10.50 6.95
N LEU A 70 3.99 -11.52 6.09
CA LEU A 70 4.39 -12.90 6.44
C LEU A 70 5.90 -13.01 6.70
N LEU A 71 6.71 -12.31 5.91
CA LEU A 71 8.16 -12.29 6.07
C LEU A 71 8.57 -11.61 7.38
N VAL A 72 7.95 -10.49 7.75
CA VAL A 72 8.21 -9.87 9.05
C VAL A 72 7.75 -10.74 10.20
N ALA A 73 6.60 -11.41 10.09
CA ALA A 73 6.19 -12.38 11.10
C ALA A 73 7.21 -13.51 11.28
N ALA A 74 7.77 -14.02 10.18
CA ALA A 74 8.82 -15.04 10.23
C ALA A 74 10.09 -14.53 10.90
N ILE A 75 10.55 -13.31 10.56
CA ILE A 75 11.73 -12.70 11.19
C ILE A 75 11.48 -12.45 12.68
N ALA A 76 10.33 -11.89 13.05
CA ALA A 76 9.96 -11.64 14.44
C ALA A 76 9.90 -12.94 15.25
N LEU A 77 9.43 -14.04 14.65
CA LEU A 77 9.44 -15.36 15.28
C LEU A 77 10.87 -15.86 15.53
N VAL A 78 11.76 -15.75 14.54
CA VAL A 78 13.18 -16.12 14.70
C VAL A 78 13.84 -15.29 15.80
N MET A 79 13.64 -13.97 15.79
CA MET A 79 14.18 -13.07 16.81
C MET A 79 13.66 -13.41 18.21
N LEU A 80 12.36 -13.69 18.34
CA LEU A 80 11.77 -14.12 19.62
C LEU A 80 12.42 -15.40 20.15
N VAL A 81 12.62 -16.40 19.29
CA VAL A 81 13.27 -17.67 19.68
C VAL A 81 14.72 -17.44 20.11
N LEU A 82 15.48 -16.61 19.38
CA LEU A 82 16.88 -16.32 19.70
C LEU A 82 17.06 -15.47 20.96
N SER A 83 16.10 -14.61 21.29
CA SER A 83 16.18 -13.70 22.43
C SER A 83 15.38 -14.14 23.67
N VAL A 84 14.69 -15.29 23.62
CA VAL A 84 13.72 -15.72 24.64
C VAL A 84 14.28 -15.73 26.07
N SER A 85 15.55 -16.07 26.25
CA SER A 85 16.21 -16.16 27.56
C SER A 85 16.42 -14.79 28.23
N GLY A 86 16.43 -13.71 27.47
CA GLY A 86 16.62 -12.34 27.96
C GLY A 86 15.34 -11.52 28.05
N LEU A 87 14.18 -12.11 27.71
CA LEU A 87 12.90 -11.40 27.65
C LEU A 87 12.03 -11.70 28.87
N THR A 88 11.30 -10.68 29.31
CA THR A 88 10.24 -10.83 30.31
C THR A 88 9.03 -11.54 29.70
N GLY A 89 8.21 -12.19 30.54
CA GLY A 89 6.98 -12.84 30.08
C GLY A 89 6.04 -11.89 29.33
N PHE A 90 5.97 -10.62 29.74
CA PHE A 90 5.20 -9.60 29.03
C PHE A 90 5.71 -9.34 27.61
N GLN A 91 7.04 -9.20 27.45
CA GLN A 91 7.67 -9.01 26.13
C GLN A 91 7.46 -10.21 25.19
N ILE A 92 7.44 -11.44 25.75
CA ILE A 92 7.15 -12.65 24.98
C ILE A 92 5.70 -12.60 24.47
N VAL A 93 4.73 -12.31 25.34
CA VAL A 93 3.31 -12.23 24.96
C VAL A 93 3.07 -11.13 23.93
N SER A 94 3.65 -9.94 24.11
CA SER A 94 3.52 -8.85 23.13
C SER A 94 4.14 -9.24 21.79
N SER A 95 5.29 -9.92 21.78
CA SER A 95 5.94 -10.39 20.55
C SER A 95 5.08 -11.43 19.82
N CYS A 96 4.52 -12.39 20.55
CA CYS A 96 3.58 -13.37 19.98
C CYS A 96 2.35 -12.69 19.38
N PHE A 97 1.80 -11.67 20.03
CA PHE A 97 0.68 -10.89 19.50
C PHE A 97 1.05 -10.18 18.18
N VAL A 98 2.22 -9.53 18.11
CA VAL A 98 2.73 -8.91 16.88
C VAL A 98 2.88 -9.92 15.75
N ILE A 99 3.47 -11.08 16.05
CA ILE A 99 3.66 -12.16 15.06
C ILE A 99 2.31 -12.61 14.52
N LEU A 100 1.35 -12.92 15.41
CA LEU A 100 0.02 -13.36 15.01
C LEU A 100 -0.71 -12.31 14.17
N LEU A 101 -0.63 -11.03 14.55
CA LEU A 101 -1.27 -9.95 13.80
C LEU A 101 -0.72 -9.84 12.37
N ASN A 102 0.62 -9.92 12.21
CA ASN A 102 1.24 -9.90 10.89
C ASN A 102 0.94 -11.17 10.07
N VAL A 103 0.92 -12.35 10.69
CA VAL A 103 0.53 -13.59 9.99
C VAL A 103 -0.89 -13.49 9.46
N LEU A 104 -1.84 -13.16 10.34
CA LEU A 104 -3.25 -13.12 9.98
C LEU A 104 -3.53 -12.03 8.94
N SER A 105 -2.97 -10.84 9.12
CA SER A 105 -3.09 -9.76 8.15
C SER A 105 -2.46 -10.14 6.81
N GLY A 106 -1.28 -10.78 6.82
CA GLY A 106 -0.59 -11.20 5.61
C GLY A 106 -1.37 -12.27 4.84
N LEU A 107 -1.93 -13.24 5.55
CA LEU A 107 -2.81 -14.26 4.98
C LEU A 107 -4.10 -13.68 4.40
N VAL A 108 -4.72 -12.71 5.07
CA VAL A 108 -5.93 -12.03 4.58
C VAL A 108 -5.66 -11.32 3.25
N LEU A 109 -4.54 -10.60 3.14
CA LEU A 109 -4.16 -9.91 1.91
C LEU A 109 -3.76 -10.91 0.81
N TYR A 110 -3.01 -11.96 1.15
CA TYR A 110 -2.60 -13.00 0.21
C TYR A 110 -3.78 -13.79 -0.36
N LYS A 111 -4.71 -14.22 0.51
CA LYS A 111 -5.93 -14.95 0.15
C LYS A 111 -7.08 -14.05 -0.33
N ARG A 112 -6.89 -12.74 -0.31
CA ARG A 112 -7.88 -11.73 -0.77
C ARG A 112 -9.23 -11.84 -0.07
N THR A 113 -9.22 -12.16 1.22
CA THR A 113 -10.45 -12.33 1.99
C THR A 113 -10.99 -10.96 2.42
N THR A 114 -11.69 -10.29 1.50
CA THR A 114 -12.20 -8.91 1.64
C THR A 114 -12.95 -8.65 2.95
N ARG A 115 -13.70 -9.64 3.46
CA ARG A 115 -14.42 -9.58 4.74
C ARG A 115 -13.54 -9.26 5.95
N TYR A 116 -12.24 -9.58 5.90
CA TYR A 116 -11.31 -9.40 7.01
C TYR A 116 -10.25 -8.32 6.76
N TYR A 117 -10.39 -7.49 5.72
CA TYR A 117 -9.41 -6.44 5.40
C TYR A 117 -9.28 -5.40 6.52
N LEU A 118 -10.27 -5.28 7.41
CA LEU A 118 -10.15 -4.48 8.62
C LEU A 118 -8.93 -4.87 9.47
N LEU A 119 -8.62 -6.17 9.54
CA LEU A 119 -7.45 -6.66 10.27
C LEU A 119 -6.15 -6.13 9.65
N SER A 120 -6.08 -6.10 8.33
CA SER A 120 -4.94 -5.56 7.61
C SER A 120 -4.82 -4.04 7.73
N TYR A 121 -5.95 -3.33 7.77
CA TYR A 121 -5.96 -1.91 8.09
C TYR A 121 -5.50 -1.62 9.50
N LEU A 122 -5.94 -2.40 10.48
CA LEU A 122 -5.51 -2.25 11.87
C LEU A 122 -4.01 -2.51 12.00
N ASN A 123 -3.53 -3.60 11.39
CA ASN A 123 -2.12 -3.96 11.40
C ASN A 123 -1.25 -2.85 10.80
N VAL A 124 -1.54 -2.39 9.59
CA VAL A 124 -0.76 -1.31 8.96
C VAL A 124 -1.01 0.04 9.64
N GLY A 125 -2.22 0.27 10.18
CA GLY A 125 -2.59 1.48 10.90
C GLY A 125 -1.76 1.70 12.16
N LEU A 126 -1.47 0.63 12.89
CA LEU A 126 -0.57 0.67 14.05
C LEU A 126 0.87 1.07 13.66
N GLN A 127 1.28 0.88 12.40
CA GLN A 127 2.63 1.21 11.92
C GLN A 127 2.78 2.69 11.56
N ILE A 128 1.69 3.42 11.34
CA ILE A 128 1.74 4.80 10.84
C ILE A 128 2.52 5.69 11.78
N PHE A 129 2.33 5.54 13.09
CA PHE A 129 2.91 6.42 14.09
C PHE A 129 3.84 5.64 15.01
N ALA A 130 5.05 6.16 15.18
CA ALA A 130 5.92 5.81 16.29
C ALA A 130 6.20 7.08 17.08
N PHE A 131 6.30 6.99 18.40
CA PHE A 131 6.58 8.15 19.22
C PHE A 131 7.32 7.75 20.49
N GLY A 132 8.18 8.65 20.94
CA GLY A 132 8.80 8.59 22.24
C GLY A 132 8.44 9.85 23.00
N PHE A 133 7.90 9.70 24.21
CA PHE A 133 7.66 10.81 25.12
C PHE A 133 8.11 10.46 26.53
N GLY A 134 9.18 11.11 26.98
CA GLY A 134 9.85 10.78 28.23
C GLY A 134 10.42 9.36 28.21
N GLY A 135 10.05 8.56 29.21
CA GLY A 135 10.43 7.15 29.27
C GLY A 135 9.54 6.21 28.45
N LEU A 136 8.45 6.71 27.84
CA LEU A 136 7.53 5.90 27.04
C LEU A 136 7.97 5.88 25.58
N TYR A 137 8.03 4.68 25.01
CA TYR A 137 8.34 4.44 23.60
C TYR A 137 7.30 3.52 22.97
N PHE A 138 6.65 3.97 21.92
CA PHE A 138 5.77 3.16 21.07
C PHE A 138 6.37 3.05 19.68
N ASN A 139 6.59 1.83 19.20
CA ASN A 139 7.06 1.64 17.84
C ASN A 139 6.68 0.31 17.20
N TYR A 140 5.77 0.34 16.24
CA TYR A 140 5.31 -0.86 15.55
C TYR A 140 5.82 -0.93 14.11
N TYR A 141 6.86 -1.74 13.87
CA TYR A 141 7.43 -1.96 12.54
C TYR A 141 7.04 -3.34 11.99
N GLY A 142 5.76 -3.55 11.67
CA GLY A 142 5.30 -4.85 11.18
C GLY A 142 5.61 -5.15 9.70
N VAL A 143 6.09 -4.19 8.89
CA VAL A 143 6.61 -4.46 7.52
C VAL A 143 8.01 -3.83 7.29
N GLY A 144 8.58 -3.26 8.34
CA GLY A 144 9.55 -2.17 8.23
C GLY A 144 8.93 -0.90 7.66
N GLY A 145 9.70 0.18 7.56
CA GLY A 145 9.14 1.46 7.20
C GLY A 145 10.12 2.50 6.70
N ILE A 146 9.56 3.60 6.21
CA ILE A 146 10.28 4.79 5.77
C ILE A 146 9.77 5.93 6.63
N PHE A 147 10.60 6.39 7.56
CA PHE A 147 10.15 7.28 8.62
C PHE A 147 10.46 8.74 8.34
N LEU A 148 9.47 9.59 8.57
CA LEU A 148 9.67 11.01 8.82
C LEU A 148 9.74 11.20 10.32
N THR A 149 10.94 11.47 10.83
CA THR A 149 11.18 11.71 12.26
C THR A 149 11.22 13.20 12.54
N LEU A 150 10.44 13.65 13.52
CA LEU A 150 10.63 14.93 14.18
C LEU A 150 11.14 14.62 15.58
N ASP A 151 12.43 14.81 15.80
CA ASP A 151 13.10 14.66 17.09
C ASP A 151 13.37 16.06 17.65
N TRP A 152 12.81 16.35 18.83
CA TRP A 152 12.96 17.64 19.52
C TRP A 152 13.86 17.54 20.76
N VAL A 153 14.46 16.38 21.01
CA VAL A 153 15.41 16.16 22.12
C VAL A 153 16.85 16.08 21.61
N SER A 154 17.06 15.75 20.34
CA SER A 154 18.37 15.80 19.69
C SER A 154 18.83 17.23 19.37
N ASP A 155 20.04 17.60 19.82
CA ASP A 155 20.71 18.87 19.46
C ASP A 155 20.98 19.01 17.96
N THR A 156 20.96 17.90 17.22
CA THR A 156 20.85 17.91 15.77
C THR A 156 19.39 17.71 15.39
N TYR A 157 18.70 18.79 15.01
CA TYR A 157 17.36 18.70 14.45
C TYR A 157 17.39 17.87 13.15
N ARG A 158 17.20 16.55 13.26
CA ARG A 158 17.10 15.63 12.13
C ARG A 158 15.64 15.52 11.75
N TRP A 159 15.18 16.45 10.92
CA TRP A 159 13.80 16.52 10.41
C TRP A 159 13.46 15.40 9.41
N PHE A 160 14.47 14.71 8.88
CA PHE A 160 14.31 13.64 7.89
C PHE A 160 15.36 12.55 8.15
N SER A 161 14.89 11.34 8.47
CA SER A 161 15.76 10.17 8.64
C SER A 161 15.07 8.94 8.07
N ALA A 162 15.49 8.50 6.88
CA ALA A 162 15.07 7.21 6.36
C ALA A 162 15.89 6.11 7.04
N SER A 163 15.26 5.26 7.84
CA SER A 163 15.86 4.05 8.40
C SER A 163 14.98 2.86 8.11
N PHE A 164 15.55 1.77 7.60
CA PHE A 164 14.84 0.52 7.42
C PHE A 164 15.01 -0.34 8.69
N ASN A 165 13.96 -0.45 9.50
CA ASN A 165 13.95 -1.29 10.70
C ASN A 165 13.04 -2.50 10.49
N VAL A 166 13.49 -3.70 10.84
CA VAL A 166 12.69 -4.92 10.76
C VAL A 166 12.48 -5.45 12.17
N GLY A 167 11.21 -5.59 12.57
CA GLY A 167 10.83 -5.92 13.94
C GLY A 167 10.45 -4.67 14.74
N GLY A 168 9.31 -4.71 15.43
CA GLY A 168 8.76 -3.60 16.22
C GLY A 168 8.67 -3.93 17.71
N SER A 169 8.65 -2.90 18.54
CA SER A 169 8.39 -3.00 19.98
C SER A 169 7.11 -2.25 20.31
N LEU A 170 6.07 -3.00 20.68
CA LEU A 170 4.73 -2.45 20.91
C LEU A 170 4.68 -1.44 22.04
N LEU A 171 5.56 -1.53 23.04
CA LEU A 171 5.69 -0.57 24.13
C LEU A 171 6.95 -0.92 24.92
N GLU A 172 7.91 -0.02 24.95
CA GLU A 172 9.09 -0.12 25.80
C GLU A 172 9.13 1.04 26.79
N TYR A 173 9.47 0.73 28.04
CA TYR A 173 9.79 1.72 29.05
C TYR A 173 11.31 1.89 29.11
N SER A 174 11.81 3.04 28.68
CA SER A 174 13.22 3.42 28.82
C SER A 174 13.42 4.23 30.09
N ASN A 175 14.17 3.66 31.04
CA ASN A 175 14.59 4.38 32.25
C ASN A 175 15.88 5.21 32.03
N LYS A 176 16.48 5.17 30.83
CA LYS A 176 17.82 5.73 30.57
C LYS A 176 17.83 6.99 29.72
N TYR A 177 16.77 7.30 28.98
CA TYR A 177 16.73 8.46 28.09
C TYR A 177 15.35 9.11 28.10
N ASN A 178 15.32 10.45 28.15
CA ASN A 178 14.13 11.22 27.84
C ASN A 178 13.98 11.18 26.31
N LEU A 179 13.05 10.37 25.80
CA LEU A 179 12.73 10.32 24.39
C LEU A 179 11.74 11.43 24.06
N GLY A 180 11.97 12.15 22.97
CA GLY A 180 11.04 13.16 22.48
C GLY A 180 11.08 13.21 20.97
N PHE A 181 10.35 12.28 20.37
CA PHE A 181 10.22 12.22 18.92
C PHE A 181 8.83 11.76 18.51
N ILE A 182 8.42 12.17 17.31
CA ILE A 182 7.29 11.60 16.58
C ILE A 182 7.83 11.14 15.23
N GLN A 183 7.40 9.96 14.82
CA GLN A 183 7.75 9.31 13.56
C GLN A 183 6.47 8.98 12.80
N VAL A 184 6.47 9.28 11.51
CA VAL A 184 5.41 8.88 10.59
C VAL A 184 5.98 7.93 9.55
N ASP A 185 5.40 6.74 9.42
CA ASP A 185 5.79 5.75 8.42
C ASP A 185 5.07 6.00 7.08
N LEU A 186 5.82 6.49 6.10
CA LEU A 186 5.33 6.73 4.75
C LEU A 186 4.99 5.42 4.01
N LEU A 187 5.67 4.32 4.34
CA LEU A 187 5.39 3.02 3.73
C LEU A 187 4.05 2.48 4.21
N ALA A 188 3.76 2.62 5.50
CA ALA A 188 2.46 2.26 6.07
C ALA A 188 1.32 3.09 5.44
N LEU A 189 1.50 4.40 5.26
CA LEU A 189 0.53 5.25 4.57
C LEU A 189 0.30 4.79 3.13
N PHE A 190 1.36 4.45 2.41
CA PHE A 190 1.27 3.90 1.05
C PHE A 190 0.48 2.58 1.02
N TYR A 191 0.75 1.65 1.94
CA TYR A 191 0.02 0.38 2.01
C TYR A 191 -1.47 0.56 2.31
N ILE A 192 -1.83 1.48 3.22
CA ILE A 192 -3.24 1.83 3.49
C ILE A 192 -3.92 2.35 2.22
N TRP A 193 -3.23 3.22 1.48
CA TRP A 193 -3.74 3.76 0.22
C TRP A 193 -3.96 2.66 -0.82
N VAL A 194 -3.00 1.73 -0.98
CA VAL A 194 -3.12 0.59 -1.89
C VAL A 194 -4.30 -0.31 -1.52
N ILE A 195 -4.43 -0.68 -0.24
CA ILE A 195 -5.53 -1.54 0.24
C ILE A 195 -6.88 -0.86 -0.02
N ARG A 196 -6.97 0.46 0.21
CA ARG A 196 -8.20 1.25 -0.02
C ARG A 196 -8.56 1.33 -1.50
N LYS A 197 -7.58 1.62 -2.34
CA LYS A 197 -7.80 1.68 -3.79
C LYS A 197 -8.21 0.34 -4.35
N SER A 198 -7.58 -0.76 -3.90
CA SER A 198 -7.98 -2.09 -4.34
C SER A 198 -9.43 -2.42 -3.98
N LEU A 199 -9.89 -2.08 -2.77
CA LEU A 199 -11.29 -2.30 -2.38
C LEU A 199 -12.27 -1.53 -3.26
N SER A 200 -11.97 -0.26 -3.57
CA SER A 200 -12.85 0.57 -4.42
C SER A 200 -12.99 0.07 -5.87
N GLN A 201 -12.01 -0.68 -6.37
CA GLN A 201 -12.05 -1.27 -7.72
C GLN A 201 -12.75 -2.63 -7.77
N THR A 202 -13.02 -3.26 -6.60
CA THR A 202 -13.70 -4.57 -6.55
C THR A 202 -15.22 -4.42 -6.42
N SER A 203 -15.70 -3.19 -6.13
CA SER A 203 -17.11 -2.85 -5.93
C SER A 203 -17.75 -2.11 -7.11
N SER A 204 -17.05 -1.98 -8.24
CA SER A 204 -17.49 -1.36 -9.49
C SER A 204 -17.50 -2.39 -10.60
#